data_AF-U9SQS7-F1
#
_entry.id   AF-U9SQS7-F1
#
_cell.length_a   1.000
_cell.length_b   1.000
_cell.length_c   1.000
_cell.angle_alpha   90.00
_cell.angle_beta   90.00
_cell.angle_gamma   90.00
#
_symmetry.space_group_name_H-M   'P 1'
#
loop_
_entity.id
_entity.type
_entity.pdbx_description
1 polymer ?
#
loop_
_entity_poly.entity_id
_entity_poly.type
_entity_poly.pdbx_seq_one_letter_code
_entity_poly.pdbx_strand_id
1 'polypeptide(L)'
;MTQSSLSEFLSDAPAPYEFKSAGVGEYRYKIWNDSVGPRHFLGADHEDGIEAILLEREGHSLHEFISGDEPLRPIVDFDLPQEVLDTIEPKLTRKEIGDLLYHAFIKTCHEVFPEWNHKTLTIASSSNAKKMSLHISTTGMRLPNIARVAIFTEL
;
A
#
# COMPACT_ATOMS: atom_id res chain seq x y z
N MET A 1 -23.83 10.17 -50.62
CA MET A 1 -23.54 11.15 -49.55
C MET A 1 -24.74 11.07 -48.60
N THR A 2 -24.67 10.67 -47.35
CA THR A 2 -23.61 10.72 -46.34
C THR A 2 -23.85 9.57 -45.36
N GLN A 3 -22.87 8.69 -45.19
CA GLN A 3 -22.77 7.78 -44.06
C GLN A 3 -21.36 7.99 -43.50
N SER A 4 -21.22 8.90 -42.53
CA SER A 4 -20.02 8.96 -41.67
C SER A 4 -20.27 10.00 -40.58
N SER A 5 -20.35 9.56 -39.34
CA SER A 5 -20.00 10.38 -38.15
C SER A 5 -20.19 9.64 -36.81
N LEU A 6 -20.80 8.45 -36.77
CA LEU A 6 -21.06 7.74 -35.49
C LEU A 6 -20.04 6.65 -35.13
N SER A 7 -19.10 6.31 -36.01
CA SER A 7 -18.17 5.19 -35.79
C SER A 7 -16.80 5.58 -35.23
N GLU A 8 -16.46 6.87 -35.15
CA GLU A 8 -15.15 7.34 -34.65
C GLU A 8 -15.14 7.64 -33.15
N PHE A 9 -16.28 7.57 -32.45
CA PHE A 9 -16.37 7.92 -31.03
C PHE A 9 -16.25 6.72 -30.06
N LEU A 10 -16.17 5.48 -30.55
CA LEU A 10 -16.18 4.27 -29.70
C LEU A 10 -14.87 3.46 -29.73
N SER A 11 -13.82 3.97 -30.38
CA SER A 11 -12.58 3.20 -30.61
C SER A 11 -11.57 3.24 -29.45
N ASP A 12 -11.81 4.05 -28.42
CA ASP A 12 -10.92 4.17 -27.23
C ASP A 12 -11.62 3.73 -25.93
N ALA A 13 -12.56 2.78 -26.01
CA ALA A 13 -12.97 2.08 -24.80
C ALA A 13 -11.82 1.14 -24.37
N PRO A 14 -11.22 1.31 -23.17
CA PRO A 14 -10.27 0.33 -22.66
C PRO A 14 -10.93 -1.05 -22.70
N ALA A 15 -10.19 -2.05 -23.16
CA ALA A 15 -10.67 -3.41 -23.34
C ALA A 15 -11.44 -3.87 -22.08
N PRO A 16 -12.55 -4.63 -22.23
CA PRO A 16 -13.34 -5.09 -21.10
C PRO A 16 -12.45 -5.85 -20.13
N TYR A 17 -12.18 -5.24 -18.98
CA TYR A 17 -11.31 -5.80 -17.96
C TYR A 17 -12.06 -6.94 -17.28
N GLU A 18 -11.70 -8.18 -17.60
CA GLU A 18 -12.31 -9.36 -16.99
C GLU A 18 -11.88 -9.46 -15.52
N PHE A 19 -12.77 -9.07 -14.62
CA PHE A 19 -12.67 -9.36 -13.19
C PHE A 19 -12.79 -10.87 -12.99
N LYS A 20 -11.67 -11.58 -13.05
CA LYS A 20 -11.63 -12.98 -12.65
C LYS A 20 -11.49 -13.02 -11.14
N SER A 21 -12.30 -13.87 -10.50
CA SER A 21 -11.96 -14.41 -9.19
C SER A 21 -10.62 -15.13 -9.36
N ALA A 22 -9.53 -14.41 -9.11
CA ALA A 22 -8.21 -14.94 -9.32
C ALA A 22 -7.93 -16.05 -8.33
N GLY A 23 -7.27 -17.12 -8.79
CA GLY A 23 -6.59 -18.01 -7.86
C GLY A 23 -5.57 -17.21 -7.03
N VAL A 24 -5.38 -17.56 -5.76
CA VAL A 24 -4.48 -16.83 -4.82
C VAL A 24 -3.03 -16.69 -5.35
N GLY A 25 -2.63 -17.42 -6.40
CA GLY A 25 -1.28 -17.37 -6.99
C GLY A 25 -1.13 -16.65 -8.34
N GLU A 26 -2.18 -16.07 -8.93
CA GLU A 26 -2.11 -15.61 -10.34
C GLU A 26 -1.50 -14.21 -10.54
N TYR A 27 -1.61 -13.32 -9.55
CA TYR A 27 -1.19 -11.91 -9.67
C TYR A 27 -0.16 -11.52 -8.61
N ARG A 28 0.71 -10.56 -8.93
CA ARG A 28 1.72 -9.99 -8.02
C ARG A 28 1.12 -9.07 -6.98
N TYR A 29 0.14 -8.24 -7.36
CA TYR A 29 -0.61 -7.42 -6.42
C TYR A 29 -1.99 -8.01 -6.23
N LYS A 30 -2.32 -8.28 -4.97
CA LYS A 30 -3.57 -8.91 -4.56
C LYS A 30 -4.26 -7.96 -3.59
N ILE A 31 -5.50 -7.63 -3.89
CA ILE A 31 -6.31 -6.70 -3.11
C ILE A 31 -7.53 -7.47 -2.59
N TRP A 32 -7.86 -7.30 -1.32
CA TRP A 32 -9.07 -7.79 -0.71
C TRP A 32 -10.04 -6.63 -0.46
N ASN A 33 -11.31 -6.84 -0.78
CA ASN A 33 -12.40 -5.90 -0.52
C ASN A 33 -13.29 -6.39 0.66
N ASP A 34 -13.54 -5.51 1.63
CA ASP A 34 -14.32 -5.76 2.86
C ASP A 34 -15.84 -5.56 2.67
N SER A 35 -16.34 -5.73 1.45
CA SER A 35 -17.79 -5.73 1.20
C SER A 35 -18.49 -6.80 2.04
N VAL A 36 -19.76 -6.56 2.43
CA VAL A 36 -20.58 -7.32 3.41
C VAL A 36 -20.81 -8.82 3.07
N GLY A 37 -20.11 -9.38 2.07
CA GLY A 37 -20.13 -10.78 1.65
C GLY A 37 -18.81 -11.52 1.88
N PRO A 38 -18.69 -12.77 1.37
CA PRO A 38 -17.44 -13.53 1.42
C PRO A 38 -16.30 -12.77 0.72
N ARG A 39 -15.08 -12.97 1.24
CA ARG A 39 -13.88 -12.24 0.80
C ARG A 39 -13.64 -12.45 -0.71
N HIS A 40 -13.69 -11.36 -1.47
CA HIS A 40 -13.35 -11.37 -2.90
C HIS A 40 -11.92 -10.89 -3.11
N PHE A 41 -11.09 -11.71 -3.74
CA PHE A 41 -9.72 -11.38 -4.13
C PHE A 41 -9.71 -10.74 -5.52
N LEU A 42 -9.07 -9.59 -5.60
CA LEU A 42 -8.82 -8.85 -6.83
C LEU A 42 -7.33 -8.92 -7.12
N GLY A 43 -6.94 -9.01 -8.38
CA GLY A 43 -5.54 -9.06 -8.77
C GLY A 43 -5.27 -8.26 -10.03
N ALA A 44 -4.17 -7.52 -10.02
CA ALA A 44 -3.67 -6.80 -11.19
C ALA A 44 -2.14 -6.66 -11.11
N ASP A 45 -1.47 -6.74 -12.25
CA ASP A 45 0.00 -6.63 -12.32
C ASP A 45 0.48 -5.27 -12.86
N HIS A 46 -0.44 -4.45 -13.35
CA HIS A 46 -0.15 -3.22 -14.09
C HIS A 46 -0.99 -2.07 -13.52
N GLU A 47 -0.47 -0.84 -13.66
CA GLU A 47 -1.09 0.40 -13.17
C GLU A 47 -2.54 0.55 -13.62
N ASP A 48 -2.81 0.41 -14.93
CA ASP A 48 -4.17 0.51 -15.49
C ASP A 48 -5.17 -0.46 -14.84
N GLY A 49 -4.69 -1.66 -14.48
CA GLY A 49 -5.50 -2.67 -13.81
C GLY A 49 -5.80 -2.34 -12.36
N ILE A 50 -4.80 -1.78 -11.67
CA ILE A 50 -4.97 -1.29 -10.30
C ILE A 50 -5.95 -0.11 -10.30
N GLU A 51 -5.80 0.85 -11.22
CA GLU A 51 -6.70 2.00 -11.35
C GLU A 51 -8.13 1.57 -11.67
N ALA A 52 -8.32 0.59 -12.55
CA ALA A 52 -9.64 0.03 -12.82
C ALA A 52 -10.29 -0.57 -11.55
N ILE A 53 -9.51 -1.29 -10.72
CA ILE A 53 -9.98 -1.82 -9.44
C ILE A 53 -10.36 -0.68 -8.48
N LEU A 54 -9.53 0.36 -8.37
CA LEU A 54 -9.79 1.50 -7.48
C LEU A 54 -11.06 2.25 -7.90
N LEU A 55 -11.26 2.45 -9.21
CA LEU A 55 -12.43 3.14 -9.75
C LEU A 55 -13.71 2.33 -9.56
N GLU A 56 -13.71 1.03 -9.87
CA GLU A 56 -14.89 0.16 -9.70
C GLU A 56 -15.29 0.03 -8.23
N ARG A 57 -14.31 0.07 -7.31
CA ARG A 57 -14.50 -0.11 -5.87
C ARG A 57 -14.40 1.21 -5.10
N GLU A 58 -14.68 2.33 -5.75
CA GLU A 58 -14.72 3.63 -5.10
C GLU A 58 -15.66 3.60 -3.89
N GLY A 59 -15.19 4.11 -2.74
CA GLY A 59 -15.95 4.09 -1.48
C GLY A 59 -15.92 2.75 -0.73
N HIS A 60 -15.27 1.71 -1.24
CA HIS A 60 -15.02 0.46 -0.52
C HIS A 60 -13.64 0.45 0.16
N SER A 61 -13.55 -0.27 1.27
CA SER A 61 -12.26 -0.55 1.92
C SER A 61 -11.53 -1.67 1.16
N LEU A 62 -10.34 -1.35 0.68
CA LEU A 62 -9.44 -2.24 -0.04
C LEU A 62 -8.17 -2.46 0.78
N HIS A 63 -7.71 -3.71 0.86
CA HIS A 63 -6.55 -4.13 1.65
C HIS A 63 -5.57 -4.93 0.80
N GLU A 64 -4.27 -4.63 0.90
CA GLU A 64 -3.24 -5.48 0.31
C GLU A 64 -3.26 -6.86 0.98
N PHE A 65 -3.27 -7.92 0.17
CA PHE A 65 -3.10 -9.28 0.65
C PHE A 65 -1.63 -9.67 0.62
N ILE A 66 -1.07 -9.94 1.80
CA ILE A 66 0.31 -10.36 1.98
C ILE A 66 0.33 -11.86 2.26
N SER A 67 0.90 -12.65 1.34
CA SER A 67 1.08 -14.09 1.53
C SER A 67 2.24 -14.37 2.49
N GLY A 68 2.05 -15.28 3.44
CA GLY A 68 3.11 -15.70 4.37
C GLY A 68 4.24 -16.49 3.70
N ASP A 69 3.99 -17.06 2.52
CA ASP A 69 4.96 -17.87 1.77
C ASP A 69 5.78 -17.04 0.75
N GLU A 70 5.43 -15.77 0.56
CA GLU A 70 6.12 -14.88 -0.37
C GLU A 70 7.11 -13.95 0.37
N PRO A 71 8.21 -13.53 -0.29
CA PRO A 71 9.12 -12.54 0.27
C PRO A 71 8.39 -11.26 0.69
N LEU A 72 8.57 -10.88 1.96
CA LEU A 72 7.84 -9.78 2.59
C LEU A 72 8.52 -8.44 2.33
N ARG A 73 7.69 -7.40 2.20
CA ARG A 73 8.16 -6.02 2.26
C ARG A 73 8.30 -5.60 3.72
N PRO A 74 9.38 -4.92 4.12
CA PRO A 74 9.36 -4.11 5.34
C PRO A 74 8.26 -3.06 5.26
N ILE A 75 7.34 -3.09 6.23
CA ILE A 75 6.29 -2.10 6.42
C ILE A 75 6.24 -1.68 7.88
N VAL A 76 5.88 -0.43 8.12
CA VAL A 76 5.49 0.09 9.43
C VAL A 76 4.11 0.71 9.27
N ASP A 77 3.16 0.23 10.06
CA ASP A 77 1.84 0.84 10.22
C ASP A 77 1.80 1.50 11.60
N PHE A 78 1.96 2.82 11.63
CA PHE A 78 2.09 3.59 12.85
C PHE A 78 0.80 4.36 13.12
N ASP A 79 0.24 4.18 14.30
CA ASP A 79 -0.94 4.92 14.78
C ASP A 79 -0.66 5.48 16.18
N LEU A 80 -0.78 6.80 16.34
CA LEU A 80 -0.63 7.51 17.59
C LEU A 80 -1.83 8.44 17.83
N PRO A 81 -2.67 8.17 18.85
CA PRO A 81 -3.73 9.08 19.25
C PRO A 81 -3.17 10.46 19.63
N GLN A 82 -3.88 11.53 19.27
CA GLN A 82 -3.45 12.89 19.59
C GLN A 82 -3.35 13.11 21.10
N GLU A 83 -4.26 12.51 21.88
CA GLU A 83 -4.21 12.56 23.34
C GLU A 83 -2.92 11.97 23.90
N VAL A 84 -2.40 10.88 23.31
CA VAL A 84 -1.13 10.27 23.74
C VAL A 84 0.03 11.15 23.32
N LEU A 85 0.01 11.65 22.08
CA LEU A 85 1.01 12.60 21.59
C LEU A 85 1.15 13.82 22.52
N ASP A 86 0.02 14.38 22.97
CA ASP A 86 0.01 15.55 23.84
C ASP A 86 0.61 15.29 25.23
N THR A 87 0.76 14.02 25.65
CA THR A 87 1.39 13.63 26.92
C THR A 87 2.91 13.44 26.83
N ILE A 88 3.49 13.39 25.63
CA ILE A 88 4.93 13.13 25.44
C ILE A 88 5.74 14.36 25.86
N GLU A 89 6.74 14.15 26.71
CA GLU A 89 7.68 15.19 27.14
C GLU A 89 9.15 14.79 26.81
N PRO A 90 9.95 15.70 26.23
CA PRO A 90 9.57 17.05 25.79
C PRO A 90 8.56 17.00 24.64
N LYS A 91 7.68 18.01 24.57
CA LYS A 91 6.67 18.10 23.50
C LYS A 91 7.29 17.91 22.12
N LEU A 92 6.81 16.92 21.40
CA LEU A 92 7.16 16.67 20.01
C LEU A 92 6.01 17.07 19.08
N THR A 93 6.36 17.68 17.97
CA THR A 93 5.44 17.90 16.86
C THR A 93 5.24 16.61 16.07
N ARG A 94 4.10 16.49 15.39
CA ARG A 94 3.84 15.37 14.47
C ARG A 94 4.93 15.22 13.39
N LYS A 95 5.50 16.35 12.95
CA LYS A 95 6.60 16.34 11.97
C LYS A 95 7.85 15.69 12.56
N GLU A 96 8.23 16.06 13.78
CA GLU A 96 9.42 15.49 14.44
C GLU A 96 9.27 13.98 14.66
N ILE A 97 8.09 13.51 15.07
CA ILE A 97 7.82 12.07 15.18
C ILE A 97 7.92 11.40 13.80
N GLY A 98 7.36 12.01 12.77
CA GLY A 98 7.45 11.48 11.40
C GLY A 98 8.90 11.39 10.91
N ASP A 99 9.71 12.41 11.17
CA ASP A 99 11.13 12.44 10.82
C ASP A 99 11.92 11.37 11.60
N LEU A 100 11.63 11.19 12.89
CA LEU A 100 12.23 10.14 13.72
C LEU A 100 11.90 8.74 13.21
N LEU A 101 10.63 8.47 12.92
CA LEU A 101 10.18 7.20 12.35
C LEU A 101 10.84 6.95 10.99
N TYR A 102 10.87 7.95 10.11
CA TYR A 102 11.53 7.85 8.80
C TYR A 102 13.01 7.49 8.93
N HIS A 103 13.75 8.19 9.80
CA HIS A 103 15.16 7.93 10.00
C HIS A 103 15.44 6.57 10.64
N ALA A 104 14.66 6.18 11.65
CA ALA A 104 14.79 4.89 12.31
C ALA A 104 14.51 3.75 11.33
N PHE A 105 13.43 3.84 10.57
CA PHE A 105 13.06 2.84 9.57
C PHE A 105 14.10 2.69 8.46
N ILE A 106 14.63 3.81 7.91
CA ILE A 106 15.70 3.77 6.90
C ILE A 106 16.95 3.10 7.45
N LYS A 107 17.34 3.44 8.68
CA LYS A 107 18.51 2.86 9.32
C LYS A 107 18.37 1.34 9.43
N THR A 108 17.25 0.85 9.96
CA THR A 108 16.96 -0.59 10.07
C THR A 108 16.90 -1.27 8.70
N CYS A 109 16.34 -0.63 7.69
CA CYS A 109 16.34 -1.17 6.33
C CYS A 109 17.77 -1.36 5.80
N HIS A 110 18.67 -0.38 5.99
CA HIS A 110 20.06 -0.49 5.56
C HIS A 110 20.88 -1.51 6.36
N GLU A 111 20.55 -1.75 7.63
CA GLU A 111 21.18 -2.82 8.42
C GLU A 111 20.90 -4.21 7.83
N VAL A 112 19.71 -4.42 7.28
CA VAL A 112 19.29 -5.72 6.72
C VAL A 112 19.56 -5.83 5.21
N PHE A 113 19.48 -4.71 4.47
CA PHE A 113 19.67 -4.65 3.02
C PHE A 113 20.47 -3.39 2.64
N PRO A 114 21.81 -3.40 2.80
CA PRO A 114 22.66 -2.21 2.65
C PRO A 114 22.57 -1.53 1.28
N GLU A 115 22.34 -2.31 0.23
CA GLU A 115 22.26 -1.86 -1.16
C GLU A 115 20.92 -1.22 -1.52
N TRP A 116 19.95 -1.20 -0.60
CA TRP A 116 18.65 -0.58 -0.84
C TRP A 116 18.78 0.91 -1.19
N ASN A 117 18.05 1.37 -2.21
CA ASN A 117 17.92 2.79 -2.48
C ASN A 117 16.77 3.40 -1.67
N HIS A 118 17.09 4.09 -0.57
CA HIS A 118 16.08 4.70 0.30
C HIS A 118 15.12 5.68 -0.41
N LYS A 119 15.47 6.18 -1.60
CA LYS A 119 14.55 7.01 -2.41
C LYS A 119 13.33 6.27 -2.91
N THR A 120 13.32 4.94 -2.84
CA THR A 120 12.16 4.10 -3.20
C THR A 120 11.23 3.83 -2.02
N LEU A 121 11.43 4.53 -0.89
CA LEU A 121 10.51 4.54 0.24
C LEU A 121 9.23 5.30 -0.09
N THR A 122 8.10 4.80 0.39
CA THR A 122 6.79 5.44 0.27
C THR A 122 6.22 5.66 1.67
N ILE A 123 5.68 6.86 1.91
CA ILE A 123 4.93 7.21 3.12
C ILE A 123 3.53 7.61 2.69
N ALA A 124 2.52 6.88 3.17
CA ALA A 124 1.13 7.29 3.09
C ALA A 124 0.66 7.77 4.48
N SER A 125 -0.26 8.74 4.50
CA SER A 125 -0.81 9.29 5.74
C SER A 125 -2.32 9.19 5.73
N SER A 126 -2.88 8.67 6.82
CA SER A 126 -4.32 8.75 7.14
C SER A 126 -4.57 9.61 8.38
N SER A 127 -3.60 10.47 8.71
CA SER A 127 -3.63 11.34 9.88
C SER A 127 -4.80 12.33 9.83
N ASN A 128 -5.40 12.59 10.99
CA ASN A 128 -6.46 13.58 11.16
C ASN A 128 -6.31 14.30 12.50
N ALA A 129 -7.27 15.13 12.91
CA ALA A 129 -7.18 15.86 14.17
C ALA A 129 -7.04 14.95 15.41
N LYS A 130 -7.59 13.74 15.37
CA LYS A 130 -7.62 12.79 16.51
C LYS A 130 -6.43 11.84 16.54
N LYS A 131 -5.75 11.60 15.42
CA LYS A 131 -4.61 10.69 15.36
C LYS A 131 -3.57 11.09 14.32
N MET A 132 -2.32 10.77 14.63
CA MET A 132 -1.25 10.66 13.64
C MET A 132 -1.19 9.22 13.17
N SER A 133 -1.33 9.00 11.86
CA SER A 133 -1.36 7.68 11.24
C SER A 133 -0.50 7.69 10.00
N LEU A 134 0.54 6.86 9.98
CA LEU A 134 1.52 6.76 8.89
C LEU A 134 1.72 5.30 8.49
N HIS A 135 1.64 5.04 7.19
CA HIS A 135 2.03 3.77 6.60
C HIS A 135 3.33 3.98 5.81
N ILE A 136 4.41 3.36 6.26
CA ILE A 136 5.75 3.48 5.67
C ILE A 136 6.12 2.14 5.05
N SER A 137 6.51 2.13 3.77
CA SER A 137 6.89 0.90 3.08
C SER A 137 8.06 1.11 2.12
N THR A 138 8.79 0.03 1.83
CA THR A 138 9.93 0.05 0.89
C THR A 138 9.53 -0.46 -0.48
N THR A 139 9.94 0.18 -1.58
CA THR A 139 9.83 -0.44 -2.91
C THR A 139 11.13 -1.15 -3.30
N GLY A 140 11.01 -2.36 -3.85
CA GLY A 140 12.15 -3.16 -4.35
C GLY A 140 12.89 -3.99 -3.30
N MET A 141 12.71 -3.72 -2.00
CA MET A 141 13.23 -4.55 -0.93
C MET A 141 12.24 -5.69 -0.61
N ARG A 142 12.75 -6.93 -0.62
CA ARG A 142 12.00 -8.16 -0.36
C ARG A 142 12.80 -9.07 0.57
N LEU A 143 12.26 -9.33 1.75
CA LEU A 143 12.87 -10.16 2.78
C LEU A 143 12.31 -11.59 2.68
N PRO A 144 13.17 -12.62 2.61
CA PRO A 144 12.74 -13.98 2.32
C PRO A 144 12.01 -14.68 3.48
N ASN A 145 11.97 -14.09 4.68
CA ASN A 145 11.28 -14.69 5.81
C ASN A 145 10.78 -13.64 6.82
N ILE A 146 9.76 -14.04 7.59
CA ILE A 146 9.15 -13.22 8.65
C ILE A 146 10.11 -12.92 9.81
N ALA A 147 11.10 -13.78 10.05
CA ALA A 147 12.09 -13.57 11.11
C ALA A 147 12.96 -12.33 10.86
N ARG A 148 13.26 -12.00 9.60
CA ARG A 148 13.96 -10.75 9.25
C ARG A 148 13.06 -9.52 9.33
N VAL A 149 11.74 -9.70 9.25
CA VAL A 149 10.77 -8.62 9.48
C VAL A 149 10.62 -8.32 10.97
N ALA A 150 10.83 -9.31 11.85
CA ALA A 150 10.74 -9.11 13.31
C ALA A 150 11.70 -8.04 13.85
N ILE A 151 12.83 -7.79 13.19
CA ILE A 151 13.78 -6.70 13.54
C ILE A 151 13.09 -5.32 13.50
N PHE A 152 12.03 -5.16 12.69
CA PHE A 152 11.26 -3.92 12.60
C PHE A 152 10.22 -3.78 13.73
N THR A 153 9.98 -4.80 14.54
CA THR A 153 9.08 -4.71 15.71
C THR A 153 9.72 -4.05 16.93
N GLU A 154 11.04 -3.82 16.90
CA GLU A 154 11.80 -3.13 17.95
C GLU A 154 11.96 -1.62 17.68
N LEU A 155 11.34 -1.11 16.61
CA LEU A 155 11.24 0.32 16.26
C LEU A 155 10.17 1.02 17.11
#